data_AF-A0A0K0F415-F1
#
_entry.id   AF-A0A0K0F415-F1
#
_cell.length_a   1.000
_cell.length_b   1.000
_cell.length_c   1.000
_cell.angle_alpha   90.00
_cell.angle_beta   90.00
_cell.angle_gamma   90.00
#
_symmetry.space_group_name_H-M   'P 1'
#
loop_
_entity.id
_entity.type
_entity.pdbx_description
1 polymer ?
#
loop_
_entity_poly.entity_id
_entity_poly.type
_entity_poly.pdbx_seq_one_letter_code
_entity_poly.pdbx_strand_id
1 'polypeptide(L)'
;MAYILRILIFFINLLANYQVDGVCTYQGQNYELQYTLPSNNQMKGTEFSCDLIRYFDIYNFLNQTTFIDLATTDIPNIKIVTAFNEKSRKRAGYLLKTFKSAFRGQRMIVYDLGLKKATVKKLSKYSFVEYRKFQFSNFPTHVRNLQNAAYKLIIIAEVLKEYPYIMWANPTLRFTMTGFMNRVDQLISCYKGKPADQMTKQPQYITERNNKKFKEIVLPTCAKCQPKYQTNGYNPELFKFNVDSCYKSNMLLTIPSNHGILSTIPDSLKKYIPTDANLFQQNTELQFTTGIIFIVRTQNTIQNMMSWALLCALTKDCIEPIQVKNECSYDFGNLFSKNFVCPAADQGLLTLLLHNANNYDYRNYITDIFNYAKYGNKQLKKWKKLRKG
;
A
#
# COMPACT_ATOMS: atom_id res chain seq x y z
N MET A 1 -49.64 20.60 8.67
CA MET A 1 -49.01 20.64 7.32
C MET A 1 -47.50 20.88 7.34
N ALA A 2 -46.91 21.58 8.33
CA ALA A 2 -45.46 21.86 8.37
C ALA A 2 -44.55 20.65 8.71
N TYR A 3 -45.09 19.57 9.28
CA TYR A 3 -44.32 18.36 9.63
C TYR A 3 -44.11 17.39 8.45
N ILE A 4 -45.04 17.36 7.48
CA ILE A 4 -44.92 16.50 6.30
C ILE A 4 -43.91 17.10 5.30
N LEU A 5 -43.80 18.43 5.24
CA LEU A 5 -42.84 19.12 4.38
C LEU A 5 -41.39 18.98 4.85
N ARG A 6 -41.14 18.81 6.17
CA ARG A 6 -39.80 18.51 6.70
C ARG A 6 -39.34 17.07 6.45
N ILE A 7 -40.28 16.13 6.36
CA ILE A 7 -39.96 14.75 5.99
C ILE A 7 -39.66 14.65 4.48
N LEU A 8 -40.36 15.41 3.63
CA LEU A 8 -40.02 15.50 2.20
C LEU A 8 -38.65 16.16 1.95
N ILE A 9 -38.26 17.19 2.72
CA ILE A 9 -36.93 17.81 2.57
C ILE A 9 -35.80 16.90 3.08
N PHE A 10 -36.08 16.01 4.03
CA PHE A 10 -35.11 14.98 4.46
C PHE A 10 -34.94 13.87 3.41
N PHE A 11 -35.94 13.65 2.55
CA PHE A 11 -35.86 12.70 1.44
C PHE A 11 -35.28 13.31 0.14
N ILE A 12 -35.30 14.63 -0.04
CA ILE A 12 -34.70 15.28 -1.24
C ILE A 12 -33.17 15.43 -1.13
N ASN A 13 -32.59 15.33 0.07
CA ASN A 13 -31.13 15.21 0.25
C ASN A 13 -30.61 13.75 0.20
N LEU A 14 -31.50 12.78 0.01
CA LEU A 14 -31.16 11.48 -0.56
C LEU A 14 -31.29 11.62 -2.08
N LEU A 15 -30.38 12.40 -2.70
CA LEU A 15 -30.09 12.16 -4.11
C LEU A 15 -29.57 10.72 -4.17
N ALA A 16 -30.47 9.80 -4.51
CA ALA A 16 -30.09 8.47 -4.93
C ALA A 16 -29.02 8.68 -6.00
N ASN A 17 -27.81 8.18 -5.76
CA ASN A 17 -26.73 8.21 -6.73
C ASN A 17 -27.20 7.34 -7.90
N TYR A 18 -27.83 7.96 -8.89
CA TYR A 18 -28.40 7.26 -10.02
C TYR A 18 -27.25 6.89 -10.95
N GLN A 19 -27.12 5.61 -11.26
CA GLN A 19 -26.13 5.07 -12.17
C GLN A 19 -26.74 5.06 -13.56
N VAL A 20 -26.18 5.87 -14.47
CA VAL A 20 -26.44 5.80 -15.90
C VAL A 20 -25.13 5.40 -16.56
N ASP A 21 -25.12 4.26 -17.24
CA ASP A 21 -23.97 3.79 -18.03
C ASP A 21 -22.62 3.77 -17.28
N GLY A 22 -22.61 3.32 -16.02
CA GLY A 22 -21.40 3.21 -15.20
C GLY A 22 -20.85 4.53 -14.65
N VAL A 23 -21.58 5.63 -14.83
CA VAL A 23 -21.25 6.95 -14.32
C VAL A 23 -22.07 7.26 -13.07
N CYS A 24 -21.38 7.70 -12.02
CA CYS A 24 -21.95 8.12 -10.75
C CYS A 24 -21.99 9.65 -10.67
N THR A 25 -23.18 10.24 -10.57
CA THR A 25 -23.32 11.69 -10.33
C THR A 25 -23.23 11.98 -8.82
N TYR A 26 -22.30 12.84 -8.43
CA TYR A 26 -22.10 13.27 -7.04
C TYR A 26 -21.74 14.75 -7.00
N GLN A 27 -22.46 15.53 -6.18
CA GLN A 27 -22.27 16.99 -6.06
C GLN A 27 -22.27 17.73 -7.42
N GLY A 28 -23.11 17.29 -8.37
CA GLY A 28 -23.21 17.87 -9.71
C GLY A 28 -22.06 17.54 -10.67
N GLN A 29 -21.15 16.64 -10.27
CA GLN A 29 -20.05 16.13 -11.10
C GLN A 29 -20.21 14.64 -11.37
N ASN A 30 -19.67 14.18 -12.49
CA ASN A 30 -19.76 12.79 -12.93
C ASN A 30 -18.44 12.05 -12.67
N TYR A 31 -18.54 10.86 -12.08
CA TYR A 31 -17.40 10.02 -11.72
C TYR A 31 -17.59 8.59 -12.23
N GLU A 32 -16.59 8.06 -12.94
CA GLU A 32 -16.56 6.65 -13.35
C GLU A 32 -15.91 5.83 -12.23
N LEU A 33 -16.70 4.98 -11.56
CA LEU A 33 -16.19 4.06 -10.54
C LEU A 33 -15.97 2.67 -11.14
N GLN A 34 -15.30 2.60 -12.29
CA GLN A 34 -14.95 1.38 -12.99
C GLN A 34 -13.46 1.40 -13.32
N TYR A 35 -12.71 0.41 -12.84
CA TYR A 35 -11.28 0.35 -13.15
C TYR A 35 -11.09 0.03 -14.63
N THR A 36 -10.27 0.83 -15.30
CA THR A 36 -9.81 0.59 -16.67
C THR A 36 -8.33 0.27 -16.65
N LEU A 37 -7.93 -0.82 -17.30
CA LEU A 37 -6.53 -1.23 -17.33
C LEU A 37 -5.67 -0.21 -18.10
N PRO A 38 -4.61 0.37 -17.50
CA PRO A 38 -3.80 1.39 -18.17
C PRO A 38 -3.19 0.97 -19.50
N SER A 39 -2.83 -0.31 -19.65
CA SER A 39 -2.24 -0.86 -20.88
C SER A 39 -3.27 -1.23 -21.95
N ASN A 40 -4.56 -1.31 -21.61
CA ASN A 40 -5.63 -1.65 -22.55
C ASN A 40 -6.96 -1.05 -22.07
N ASN A 41 -7.36 0.07 -22.67
CA ASN A 41 -8.57 0.79 -22.29
C ASN A 41 -9.89 0.05 -22.58
N GLN A 42 -9.85 -1.04 -23.35
CA GLN A 42 -11.01 -1.91 -23.58
C GLN A 42 -11.21 -2.92 -22.45
N MET A 43 -10.19 -3.13 -21.60
CA MET A 43 -10.26 -4.07 -20.49
C MET A 43 -10.72 -3.34 -19.22
N LYS A 44 -12.04 -3.41 -18.97
CA LYS A 44 -12.68 -2.78 -17.81
C LYS A 44 -13.10 -3.81 -16.76
N GLY A 45 -13.05 -3.39 -15.50
CA GLY A 45 -13.50 -4.18 -14.36
C GLY A 45 -15.01 -4.07 -14.12
N THR A 46 -15.46 -4.73 -13.08
CA THR A 46 -16.81 -4.59 -12.54
C THR A 46 -16.96 -3.19 -11.93
N GLU A 47 -18.11 -2.56 -12.17
CA GLU A 47 -18.44 -1.26 -11.62
C GLU A 47 -18.59 -1.34 -10.10
N PHE A 48 -17.99 -0.38 -9.39
CA PHE A 48 -18.19 -0.21 -7.96
C PHE A 48 -19.46 0.59 -7.69
N SER A 49 -20.13 0.29 -6.57
CA SER A 49 -21.35 1.02 -6.17
C SER A 49 -21.10 2.53 -6.05
N CYS A 50 -21.99 3.33 -6.65
CA CYS A 50 -21.93 4.79 -6.58
C CYS A 50 -22.00 5.33 -5.15
N ASP A 51 -22.56 4.58 -4.19
CA ASP A 51 -22.56 4.98 -2.77
C ASP A 51 -21.16 5.09 -2.17
N LEU A 52 -20.15 4.50 -2.81
CA LEU A 52 -18.77 4.57 -2.36
C LEU A 52 -18.08 5.91 -2.68
N ILE A 53 -18.64 6.72 -3.61
CA ILE A 53 -18.07 8.04 -3.97
C ILE A 53 -17.90 8.96 -2.76
N ARG A 54 -18.80 8.85 -1.77
CA ARG A 54 -18.73 9.63 -0.53
C ARG A 54 -17.41 9.42 0.23
N TYR A 55 -16.78 8.25 0.10
CA TYR A 55 -15.49 8.01 0.75
C TYR A 55 -14.36 8.74 0.03
N PHE A 56 -14.45 8.96 -1.28
CA PHE A 56 -13.50 9.81 -1.99
C PHE A 56 -13.60 11.25 -1.49
N ASP A 57 -14.80 11.77 -1.25
CA ASP A 57 -14.99 13.09 -0.66
C ASP A 57 -14.42 13.14 0.77
N ILE A 58 -14.81 12.17 1.64
CA ILE A 58 -14.32 12.08 3.02
C ILE A 58 -12.78 12.12 3.11
N TYR A 59 -12.06 11.50 2.16
CA TYR A 59 -10.60 11.45 2.13
C TYR A 59 -9.95 12.46 1.16
N ASN A 60 -10.71 13.43 0.66
CA ASN A 60 -10.29 14.48 -0.28
C ASN A 60 -9.70 13.94 -1.61
N PHE A 61 -10.09 12.75 -2.06
CA PHE A 61 -9.63 12.18 -3.35
C PHE A 61 -10.30 12.84 -4.55
N LEU A 62 -11.39 13.59 -4.35
CA LEU A 62 -12.06 14.36 -5.41
C LEU A 62 -11.40 15.73 -5.63
N ASN A 63 -10.72 16.27 -4.61
CA ASN A 63 -10.12 17.61 -4.68
C ASN A 63 -8.63 17.52 -5.08
N GLN A 64 -8.36 17.80 -6.36
CA GLN A 64 -7.02 17.76 -6.93
C GLN A 64 -6.06 18.79 -6.31
N THR A 65 -6.56 19.90 -5.76
CA THR A 65 -5.70 20.91 -5.10
C THR A 65 -5.07 20.39 -3.80
N THR A 66 -5.51 19.24 -3.31
CA THR A 66 -4.91 18.58 -2.13
C THR A 66 -3.74 17.68 -2.48
N PHE A 67 -3.48 17.45 -3.76
CA PHE A 67 -2.39 16.59 -4.22
C PHE A 67 -1.09 17.38 -4.28
N ILE A 68 0.03 16.71 -3.99
CA ILE A 68 1.34 17.32 -4.09
C ILE A 68 1.98 17.02 -5.43
N ASP A 69 2.67 18.02 -5.97
CA ASP A 69 3.52 17.89 -7.14
C ASP A 69 4.98 17.84 -6.69
N LEU A 70 5.63 16.69 -6.88
CA LEU A 70 7.02 16.45 -6.47
C LEU A 70 8.04 17.20 -7.33
N ALA A 71 7.64 17.74 -8.48
CA ALA A 71 8.52 18.59 -9.30
C ALA A 71 8.66 20.00 -8.71
N THR A 72 7.64 20.49 -8.00
CA THR A 72 7.55 21.87 -7.52
C THR A 72 7.56 21.99 -5.99
N THR A 73 7.15 20.94 -5.29
CA THR A 73 7.00 20.93 -3.83
C THR A 73 8.10 20.10 -3.18
N ASP A 74 8.76 20.65 -2.17
CA ASP A 74 9.70 19.88 -1.36
C ASP A 74 8.95 18.82 -0.54
N ILE A 75 9.56 17.64 -0.37
CA ILE A 75 8.91 16.53 0.31
C ILE A 75 8.63 16.87 1.77
N PRO A 76 7.38 16.77 2.25
CA PRO A 76 7.06 17.00 3.64
C PRO A 76 7.63 15.86 4.51
N ASN A 77 7.84 16.15 5.80
CA ASN A 77 8.27 15.13 6.76
C ASN A 77 7.33 13.92 6.76
N ILE A 78 7.89 12.74 6.46
CA ILE A 78 7.13 11.49 6.41
C ILE A 78 6.44 11.17 7.75
N LYS A 79 5.20 10.67 7.68
CA LYS A 79 4.53 10.10 8.86
C LYS A 79 4.53 8.60 8.84
N ILE A 80 4.85 8.00 9.98
CA ILE A 80 5.02 6.56 10.11
C ILE A 80 3.81 5.99 10.81
N VAL A 81 3.13 5.05 10.16
CA VAL A 81 1.83 4.54 10.58
C VAL A 81 1.89 3.05 10.82
N THR A 82 1.25 2.57 11.88
CA THR A 82 1.01 1.15 12.11
C THR A 82 -0.39 0.95 12.69
N ALA A 83 -0.89 -0.28 12.60
CA ALA A 83 -2.15 -0.66 13.23
C ALA A 83 -2.05 -2.08 13.79
N PHE A 84 -2.63 -2.33 14.96
CA PHE A 84 -2.65 -3.67 15.53
C PHE A 84 -3.80 -3.87 16.53
N ASN A 85 -4.15 -5.15 16.75
CA ASN A 85 -5.13 -5.56 17.75
C ASN A 85 -4.42 -6.17 18.98
N GLU A 86 -5.19 -6.56 20.00
CA GLU A 86 -4.62 -7.10 21.23
C GLU A 86 -3.82 -8.40 20.98
N LYS A 87 -4.23 -9.23 20.01
CA LYS A 87 -3.55 -10.49 19.66
C LYS A 87 -2.15 -10.26 19.11
N SER A 88 -1.95 -9.21 18.29
CA SER A 88 -0.65 -8.87 17.71
C SER A 88 0.16 -7.89 18.57
N ARG A 89 -0.37 -7.41 19.70
CA ARG A 89 0.30 -6.47 20.62
C ARG A 89 1.75 -6.85 20.92
N LYS A 90 2.06 -8.08 21.32
CA LYS A 90 3.44 -8.45 21.67
C LYS A 90 4.40 -8.33 20.48
N ARG A 91 3.93 -8.60 19.26
CA ARG A 91 4.70 -8.41 18.02
C ARG A 91 4.88 -6.92 17.73
N ALA A 92 3.81 -6.13 17.79
CA ALA A 92 3.86 -4.68 17.62
C ALA A 92 4.79 -4.00 18.64
N GLY A 93 4.86 -4.49 19.89
CA GLY A 93 5.76 -3.94 20.90
C GLY A 93 7.24 -3.97 20.50
N TYR A 94 7.67 -4.96 19.69
CA TYR A 94 9.04 -4.95 19.16
C TYR A 94 9.21 -3.98 17.98
N LEU A 95 8.20 -3.80 17.13
CA LEU A 95 8.21 -2.74 16.11
C LEU A 95 8.43 -1.39 16.79
N LEU A 96 7.63 -1.06 17.81
CA LEU A 96 7.77 0.18 18.58
C LEU A 96 9.15 0.34 19.21
N LYS A 97 9.75 -0.76 19.70
CA LYS A 97 11.11 -0.76 20.23
C LYS A 97 12.13 -0.39 19.16
N THR A 98 12.10 -1.06 18.01
CA THR A 98 13.07 -0.80 16.93
C THR A 98 12.82 0.54 16.26
N PHE A 99 11.56 0.99 16.17
CA PHE A 99 11.19 2.31 15.67
C PHE A 99 11.87 3.42 16.47
N LYS A 100 11.77 3.37 17.81
CA LYS A 100 12.39 4.37 18.68
C LYS A 100 13.90 4.50 18.45
N SER A 101 14.57 3.40 18.13
CA SER A 101 16.00 3.40 17.81
C SER A 101 16.29 3.90 16.39
N ALA A 102 15.50 3.47 15.40
CA ALA A 102 15.71 3.80 13.99
C ALA A 102 15.28 5.23 13.61
N PHE A 103 14.30 5.80 14.33
CA PHE A 103 13.66 7.09 14.06
C PHE A 103 13.65 7.96 15.31
N ARG A 104 14.84 8.35 15.78
CA ARG A 104 14.97 9.16 16.99
C ARG A 104 14.27 10.52 16.81
N GLY A 105 13.49 10.92 17.81
CA GLY A 105 12.72 12.18 17.79
C GLY A 105 11.41 12.14 16.99
N GLN A 106 11.15 11.07 16.22
CA GLN A 106 9.92 10.95 15.44
C GLN A 106 8.78 10.32 16.25
N ARG A 107 7.54 10.59 15.82
CA ARG A 107 6.33 9.95 16.34
C ARG A 107 5.78 8.95 15.34
N MET A 108 5.27 7.82 15.83
CA MET A 108 4.53 6.83 15.05
C MET A 108 3.04 6.93 15.38
N ILE A 109 2.22 7.02 14.35
CA ILE A 109 0.77 6.91 14.46
C ILE A 109 0.41 5.44 14.64
N VAL A 110 -0.30 5.13 15.72
CA VAL A 110 -0.69 3.77 16.10
C VAL A 110 -2.21 3.68 16.14
N TYR A 111 -2.78 2.98 15.17
CA TYR A 111 -4.21 2.67 15.13
C TYR A 111 -4.55 1.45 15.97
N ASP A 112 -5.55 1.63 16.83
CA ASP A 112 -6.18 0.61 17.65
C ASP A 112 -7.24 -0.14 16.85
N LEU A 113 -7.01 -1.45 16.65
CA LEU A 113 -7.92 -2.37 15.96
C LEU A 113 -8.67 -3.30 16.95
N GLY A 114 -8.88 -2.86 18.20
CA GLY A 114 -9.47 -3.64 19.28
C GLY A 114 -8.45 -4.00 20.38
N LEU A 115 -7.80 -3.00 20.96
CA LEU A 115 -6.87 -3.12 22.08
C LEU A 115 -7.62 -3.10 23.41
N LYS A 116 -7.07 -3.81 24.41
CA LYS A 116 -7.59 -3.74 25.78
C LYS A 116 -7.25 -2.38 26.41
N LYS A 117 -8.11 -1.88 27.31
CA LYS A 117 -7.89 -0.61 28.06
C LYS A 117 -6.48 -0.51 28.68
N ALA A 118 -5.96 -1.62 29.22
CA ALA A 118 -4.62 -1.68 29.80
C ALA A 118 -3.48 -1.47 28.78
N THR A 119 -3.69 -1.86 27.52
CA THR A 119 -2.77 -1.62 26.42
C THR A 119 -2.85 -0.16 25.96
N VAL A 120 -4.06 0.36 25.80
CA VAL A 120 -4.30 1.79 25.45
C VAL A 120 -3.60 2.69 26.48
N LYS A 121 -3.83 2.48 27.78
CA LYS A 121 -3.18 3.23 28.88
C LYS A 121 -1.64 3.17 28.84
N LYS A 122 -1.05 2.13 28.24
CA LYS A 122 0.41 2.04 28.05
C LYS A 122 0.86 2.82 26.82
N LEU A 123 0.15 2.70 25.70
CA LEU A 123 0.46 3.43 24.46
C LEU A 123 0.39 4.94 24.66
N SER A 124 -0.65 5.43 25.33
CA SER A 124 -0.83 6.86 25.61
C SER A 124 0.27 7.48 26.49
N LYS A 125 1.12 6.66 27.12
CA LYS A 125 2.26 7.13 27.93
C LYS A 125 3.56 7.28 27.14
N TYR A 126 3.61 6.81 25.89
CA TYR A 126 4.81 6.92 25.07
C TYR A 126 4.74 8.19 24.24
N SER A 127 5.63 9.15 24.47
CA SER A 127 5.69 10.42 23.73
C SER A 127 5.91 10.24 22.22
N PHE A 128 6.61 9.19 21.82
CA PHE A 128 6.84 8.81 20.42
C PHE A 128 5.65 8.08 19.78
N VAL A 129 4.53 7.93 20.48
CA VAL A 129 3.30 7.34 19.94
C VAL A 129 2.21 8.40 19.83
N GLU A 130 1.55 8.41 18.69
CA GLU A 130 0.27 9.08 18.50
C GLU A 130 -0.81 8.00 18.41
N TYR A 131 -1.63 7.87 19.45
CA TYR A 131 -2.68 6.86 19.50
C TYR A 131 -3.92 7.34 18.75
N ARG A 132 -4.46 6.50 17.86
CA ARG A 132 -5.73 6.71 17.18
C ARG A 132 -6.60 5.46 17.28
N LYS A 133 -7.93 5.64 17.35
CA LYS A 133 -8.87 4.51 17.37
C LYS A 133 -9.51 4.35 16.01
N PHE A 134 -9.44 3.16 15.42
CA PHE A 134 -10.11 2.89 14.16
C PHE A 134 -11.60 2.65 14.37
N GLN A 135 -12.45 3.47 13.74
CA GLN A 135 -13.90 3.44 13.92
C GLN A 135 -14.57 2.50 12.91
N PHE A 136 -14.55 1.19 13.20
CA PHE A 136 -15.17 0.17 12.34
C PHE A 136 -16.68 0.38 12.07
N SER A 137 -17.39 1.16 12.89
CA SER A 137 -18.81 1.48 12.68
C SER A 137 -19.04 2.31 11.42
N ASN A 138 -18.02 3.00 10.92
CA ASN A 138 -18.12 3.90 9.79
C ASN A 138 -18.00 3.17 8.45
N PHE A 139 -17.77 1.85 8.45
CA PHE A 139 -17.44 1.06 7.28
C PHE A 139 -18.30 -0.20 7.19
N PRO A 140 -18.41 -0.82 6.00
CA PRO A 140 -19.08 -2.10 5.83
C PRO A 140 -18.55 -3.17 6.79
N THR A 141 -19.43 -4.11 7.17
CA THR A 141 -19.15 -5.08 8.24
C THR A 141 -17.94 -5.96 7.97
N HIS A 142 -17.64 -6.27 6.70
CA HIS A 142 -16.46 -7.07 6.34
C HIS A 142 -15.14 -6.41 6.72
N VAL A 143 -15.07 -5.07 6.83
CA VAL A 143 -13.85 -4.35 7.25
C VAL A 143 -13.40 -4.75 8.66
N ARG A 144 -14.32 -5.25 9.51
CA ARG A 144 -14.00 -5.80 10.83
C ARG A 144 -13.19 -7.10 10.77
N ASN A 145 -13.24 -7.82 9.65
CA ASN A 145 -12.43 -9.02 9.45
C ASN A 145 -10.98 -8.61 9.15
N LEU A 146 -10.14 -8.57 10.19
CA LEU A 146 -8.74 -8.17 10.05
C LEU A 146 -7.90 -9.05 9.10
N GLN A 147 -8.40 -10.23 8.69
CA GLN A 147 -7.71 -11.10 7.73
C GLN A 147 -7.75 -10.56 6.30
N ASN A 148 -8.78 -9.80 5.93
CA ASN A 148 -8.85 -9.16 4.61
C ASN A 148 -7.95 -7.92 4.50
N ALA A 149 -7.42 -7.44 5.62
CA ALA A 149 -6.58 -6.24 5.69
C ALA A 149 -7.19 -4.96 5.07
N ALA A 150 -8.50 -4.90 4.83
CA ALA A 150 -9.19 -3.73 4.26
C ALA A 150 -8.98 -2.47 5.12
N TYR A 151 -8.95 -2.64 6.45
CA TYR A 151 -8.65 -1.55 7.40
C TYR A 151 -7.33 -0.84 7.09
N LYS A 152 -6.33 -1.54 6.53
CA LYS A 152 -5.02 -0.96 6.22
C LYS A 152 -5.15 0.13 5.16
N LEU A 153 -5.86 -0.18 4.07
CA LEU A 153 -6.04 0.72 2.93
C LEU A 153 -6.89 1.94 3.31
N ILE A 154 -7.89 1.73 4.17
CA ILE A 154 -8.73 2.80 4.72
C ILE A 154 -7.91 3.72 5.64
N ILE A 155 -7.10 3.16 6.56
CA ILE A 155 -6.21 3.96 7.41
C ILE A 155 -5.21 4.75 6.57
N ILE A 156 -4.64 4.13 5.53
CA ILE A 156 -3.74 4.82 4.61
C ILE A 156 -4.45 6.01 3.97
N ALA A 157 -5.67 5.83 3.46
CA ALA A 157 -6.45 6.94 2.88
C ALA A 157 -6.75 8.05 3.90
N GLU A 158 -7.11 7.67 5.13
CA GLU A 158 -7.36 8.61 6.24
C GLU A 158 -6.11 9.43 6.56
N VAL A 159 -4.96 8.79 6.77
CA VAL A 159 -3.73 9.50 7.12
C VAL A 159 -3.19 10.32 5.94
N LEU A 160 -3.35 9.85 4.70
CA LEU A 160 -2.98 10.61 3.50
C LEU A 160 -3.80 11.88 3.34
N LYS A 161 -4.98 12.00 3.95
CA LYS A 161 -5.75 13.25 3.99
C LYS A 161 -5.02 14.33 4.79
N GLU A 162 -4.33 13.94 5.85
CA GLU A 162 -3.62 14.85 6.77
C GLU A 162 -2.14 15.04 6.39
N TYR A 163 -1.51 14.00 5.85
CA TYR A 163 -0.07 13.96 5.60
C TYR A 163 0.20 13.49 4.17
N PRO A 164 0.83 14.31 3.32
CA PRO A 164 1.02 13.95 1.92
C PRO A 164 2.02 12.82 1.69
N TYR A 165 2.78 12.42 2.72
CA TYR A 165 3.79 11.38 2.60
C TYR A 165 3.81 10.52 3.85
N ILE A 166 3.55 9.23 3.67
CA ILE A 166 3.48 8.26 4.77
C ILE A 166 4.31 7.02 4.50
N MET A 167 4.76 6.38 5.58
CA MET A 167 5.25 5.01 5.59
C MET A 167 4.31 4.14 6.43
N TRP A 168 3.61 3.20 5.81
CA TRP A 168 2.98 2.11 6.53
C TRP A 168 4.04 1.13 7.04
N ALA A 169 3.94 0.70 8.29
CA ALA A 169 4.79 -0.31 8.91
C ALA A 169 3.95 -1.39 9.60
N ASN A 170 3.96 -2.60 9.06
CA ASN A 170 3.29 -3.77 9.62
C ASN A 170 3.83 -4.10 11.04
N PRO A 171 2.96 -4.43 12.02
CA PRO A 171 3.35 -4.70 13.42
C PRO A 171 4.40 -5.82 13.62
N THR A 172 4.64 -6.66 12.62
CA THR A 172 5.67 -7.72 12.66
C THR A 172 7.05 -7.27 12.20
N LEU A 173 7.21 -6.05 11.70
CA LEU A 173 8.48 -5.51 11.22
C LEU A 173 9.44 -5.12 12.33
N ARG A 174 10.74 -5.23 12.03
CA ARG A 174 11.85 -4.80 12.88
C ARG A 174 12.78 -3.96 12.04
N PHE A 175 12.94 -2.68 12.40
CA PHE A 175 13.96 -1.84 11.78
C PHE A 175 15.35 -2.26 12.24
N THR A 176 16.29 -2.29 11.32
CA THR A 176 17.67 -2.78 11.53
C THR A 176 18.72 -1.69 11.40
N MET A 177 18.37 -0.50 10.88
CA MET A 177 19.27 0.64 10.75
C MET A 177 18.53 1.98 10.78
N THR A 178 19.29 3.03 11.05
CA THR A 178 18.88 4.44 11.04
C THR A 178 19.17 5.10 9.69
N GLY A 179 18.56 6.24 9.42
CA GLY A 179 18.94 7.13 8.30
C GLY A 179 18.59 6.60 6.89
N PHE A 180 17.93 5.44 6.79
CA PHE A 180 17.54 4.89 5.49
C PHE A 180 16.50 5.75 4.78
N MET A 181 15.74 6.57 5.52
CA MET A 181 14.76 7.49 4.94
C MET A 181 15.39 8.46 3.96
N ASN A 182 16.58 8.98 4.24
CA ASN A 182 17.28 9.89 3.32
C ASN A 182 17.47 9.27 1.92
N ARG A 183 17.58 7.94 1.83
CA ARG A 183 17.67 7.23 0.55
C ARG A 183 16.31 7.07 -0.11
N VAL A 184 15.28 6.70 0.66
CA VAL A 184 13.92 6.58 0.13
C VAL A 184 13.41 7.94 -0.35
N ASP A 185 13.70 9.00 0.40
CA ASP A 185 13.33 10.37 0.04
C ASP A 185 13.98 10.79 -1.28
N GLN A 186 15.26 10.45 -1.51
CA GLN A 186 15.91 10.68 -2.82
C GLN A 186 15.26 9.91 -3.97
N LEU A 187 14.78 8.68 -3.74
CA LEU A 187 14.07 7.91 -4.76
C LEU A 187 12.71 8.53 -5.12
N ILE A 188 12.11 9.27 -4.20
CA ILE A 188 10.79 9.88 -4.36
C ILE A 188 10.90 11.35 -4.82
N SER A 189 11.90 12.11 -4.35
CA SER A 189 12.03 13.56 -4.58
C SER A 189 12.82 13.94 -5.83
N CYS A 190 13.26 12.96 -6.62
CA CYS A 190 14.19 13.16 -7.72
C CYS A 190 13.63 13.98 -8.91
N TYR A 191 12.35 14.37 -8.86
CA TYR A 191 11.64 15.07 -9.93
C TYR A 191 12.05 16.54 -10.07
N LYS A 192 12.56 17.17 -9.00
CA LYS A 192 12.93 18.59 -9.02
C LYS A 192 14.03 18.84 -10.06
N GLY A 193 13.75 19.73 -11.02
CA GLY A 193 14.67 20.05 -12.13
C GLY A 193 14.70 19.00 -13.25
N LYS A 194 13.83 17.98 -13.22
CA LYS A 194 13.65 17.06 -14.35
C LYS A 194 12.66 17.65 -15.37
N PRO A 195 12.83 17.36 -16.67
CA PRO A 195 11.86 17.73 -17.70
C PRO A 195 10.46 17.16 -17.44
N ALA A 196 9.42 17.85 -17.91
CA ALA A 196 8.04 17.37 -17.80
C ALA A 196 7.81 16.01 -18.49
N ASP A 197 8.62 15.68 -19.50
CA ASP A 197 8.59 14.41 -20.23
C ASP A 197 9.40 13.29 -19.55
N GLN A 198 9.97 13.50 -18.36
CA GLN A 198 10.84 12.51 -17.71
C GLN A 198 10.18 11.13 -17.58
N MET A 199 8.88 11.10 -17.30
CA MET A 199 8.11 9.85 -17.20
C MET A 199 7.91 9.14 -18.54
N THR A 200 7.93 9.85 -19.68
CA THR A 200 7.77 9.23 -21.01
C THR A 200 9.01 8.45 -21.44
N LYS A 201 10.18 8.74 -20.84
CA LYS A 201 11.45 8.03 -21.06
C LYS A 201 11.53 6.68 -20.34
N GLN A 202 10.48 6.29 -19.62
CA GLN A 202 10.41 5.02 -18.89
C GLN A 202 10.81 3.78 -19.73
N PRO A 203 10.41 3.61 -21.00
CA PRO A 203 10.86 2.47 -21.81
C PRO A 203 12.38 2.43 -22.04
N GLN A 204 13.01 3.59 -22.22
CA GLN A 204 14.46 3.68 -22.41
C GLN A 204 15.21 3.24 -21.14
N TYR A 205 14.75 3.71 -19.97
CA TYR A 205 15.33 3.31 -18.68
C TYR A 205 15.13 1.82 -18.36
N ILE A 206 14.01 1.23 -18.77
CA ILE A 206 13.78 -0.21 -18.62
C ILE A 206 14.83 -1.00 -19.44
N THR A 207 15.05 -0.61 -20.69
CA THR A 207 16.07 -1.23 -21.55
C THR A 207 17.47 -1.06 -20.96
N GLU A 208 17.85 0.14 -20.52
CA GLU A 208 19.16 0.39 -19.91
C GLU A 208 19.37 -0.44 -18.64
N ARG A 209 18.35 -0.52 -17.77
CA ARG A 209 18.40 -1.34 -16.55
C ARG A 209 18.60 -2.82 -16.86
N ASN A 210 17.91 -3.34 -17.87
CA ASN A 210 18.05 -4.73 -18.32
C ASN A 210 19.47 -5.01 -18.83
N ASN A 211 20.05 -4.08 -19.59
CA ASN A 211 21.41 -4.21 -20.11
C ASN A 211 22.48 -4.22 -19.01
N LYS A 212 22.29 -3.43 -17.94
CA LYS A 212 23.22 -3.38 -16.79
C LYS A 212 23.19 -4.61 -15.87
N LYS A 213 22.17 -5.47 -15.97
CA LYS A 213 22.07 -6.76 -15.25
C LYS A 213 22.38 -6.69 -13.74
N PHE A 214 21.81 -5.71 -13.04
CA PHE A 214 21.96 -5.60 -11.58
C PHE A 214 21.47 -6.87 -10.86
N LYS A 215 22.26 -7.39 -9.89
CA LYS A 215 22.00 -8.65 -9.17
C LYS A 215 21.52 -8.44 -7.73
N GLU A 216 20.60 -7.50 -7.50
CA GLU A 216 20.05 -7.25 -6.15
C GLU A 216 19.15 -8.39 -5.65
N ILE A 217 18.46 -9.04 -6.59
CA ILE A 217 17.62 -10.21 -6.35
C ILE A 217 18.08 -11.31 -7.28
N VAL A 218 18.39 -12.46 -6.72
CA VAL A 218 18.72 -13.67 -7.47
C VAL A 218 17.65 -14.71 -7.16
N LEU A 219 16.87 -15.04 -8.18
CA LEU A 219 15.85 -16.07 -8.09
C LEU A 219 16.50 -17.46 -7.86
N PRO A 220 15.85 -18.35 -7.10
CA PRO A 220 16.36 -19.67 -6.82
C PRO A 220 16.40 -20.53 -8.09
N THR A 221 17.44 -21.35 -8.21
CA THR A 221 17.61 -22.33 -9.29
C THR A 221 17.35 -23.76 -8.81
N CYS A 222 16.94 -23.93 -7.54
CA CYS A 222 16.72 -25.24 -6.93
C CYS A 222 15.47 -25.23 -6.02
N ALA A 223 14.76 -26.36 -5.95
CA ALA A 223 13.51 -26.51 -5.21
C ALA A 223 13.59 -26.21 -3.69
N LYS A 224 14.78 -26.30 -3.10
CA LYS A 224 15.02 -26.05 -1.66
C LYS A 224 15.75 -24.73 -1.39
N CYS A 225 16.08 -23.95 -2.42
CA CYS A 225 16.88 -22.74 -2.32
C CYS A 225 15.95 -21.52 -2.14
N GLN A 226 16.20 -20.63 -1.18
CA GLN A 226 15.44 -19.38 -1.12
C GLN A 226 16.00 -18.36 -2.11
N PRO A 227 15.20 -17.40 -2.61
CA PRO A 227 15.73 -16.28 -3.34
C PRO A 227 16.76 -15.54 -2.49
N LYS A 228 17.86 -15.11 -3.12
CA LYS A 228 18.91 -14.35 -2.44
C LYS A 228 18.68 -12.86 -2.70
N TYR A 229 18.80 -12.06 -1.65
CA TYR A 229 18.63 -10.62 -1.69
C TYR A 229 19.89 -9.96 -1.15
N GLN A 230 20.29 -8.82 -1.72
CA GLN A 230 21.36 -7.99 -1.17
C GLN A 230 20.93 -7.39 0.16
N THR A 231 21.27 -8.08 1.26
CA THR A 231 20.93 -7.66 2.63
C THR A 231 22.12 -6.98 3.34
N ASN A 232 23.31 -7.05 2.75
CA ASN A 232 24.52 -6.38 3.24
C ASN A 232 24.71 -5.07 2.49
N GLY A 233 24.00 -4.04 2.92
CA GLY A 233 24.04 -2.73 2.25
C GLY A 233 22.99 -2.61 1.15
N TYR A 234 23.36 -1.91 0.09
CA TYR A 234 22.58 -1.68 -1.12
C TYR A 234 23.58 -1.48 -2.27
N ASN A 235 23.16 -1.72 -3.51
CA ASN A 235 23.99 -1.41 -4.67
C ASN A 235 24.00 0.10 -4.98
N PRO A 236 25.15 0.79 -4.84
CA PRO A 236 25.22 2.24 -5.06
C PRO A 236 24.99 2.64 -6.52
N GLU A 237 25.42 1.82 -7.48
CA GLU A 237 25.24 2.08 -8.92
C GLU A 237 23.77 1.98 -9.31
N LEU A 238 23.07 0.95 -8.84
CA LEU A 238 21.62 0.81 -9.06
C LEU A 238 20.85 1.93 -8.37
N PHE A 239 21.23 2.30 -7.14
CA PHE A 239 20.60 3.39 -6.43
C PHE A 239 20.77 4.72 -7.19
N LYS A 240 21.99 5.05 -7.59
CA LYS A 240 22.27 6.24 -8.40
C LYS A 240 21.48 6.21 -9.71
N PHE A 241 21.48 5.08 -10.41
CA PHE A 241 20.68 4.89 -11.62
C PHE A 241 19.19 5.20 -11.38
N ASN A 242 18.61 4.67 -10.31
CA ASN A 242 17.21 4.87 -9.97
C ASN A 242 16.90 6.34 -9.60
N VAL A 243 17.78 7.02 -8.87
CA VAL A 243 17.64 8.45 -8.55
C VAL A 243 17.78 9.32 -9.81
N ASP A 244 18.79 9.04 -10.65
CA ASP A 244 19.07 9.83 -11.85
C ASP A 244 17.95 9.68 -12.90
N SER A 245 17.38 8.48 -13.04
CA SER A 245 16.30 8.19 -13.97
C SER A 245 14.92 8.61 -13.46
N CYS A 246 14.71 8.68 -12.14
CA CYS A 246 13.51 9.18 -11.48
C CYS A 246 12.16 8.65 -12.02
N TYR A 247 12.13 7.37 -12.37
CA TYR A 247 10.95 6.73 -13.00
C TYR A 247 10.22 5.76 -12.06
N LYS A 248 10.65 5.69 -10.79
CA LYS A 248 9.98 4.84 -9.80
C LYS A 248 8.61 5.43 -9.42
N SER A 249 7.68 4.54 -9.11
CA SER A 249 6.36 4.90 -8.57
C SER A 249 6.50 5.75 -7.30
N ASN A 250 5.57 6.68 -7.08
CA ASN A 250 5.49 7.41 -5.79
C ASN A 250 4.80 6.58 -4.70
N MET A 251 4.49 5.32 -4.99
CA MET A 251 4.18 4.28 -4.03
C MET A 251 5.23 3.16 -4.13
N LEU A 252 6.02 2.97 -3.08
CA LEU A 252 7.13 2.01 -3.05
C LEU A 252 6.91 0.90 -2.01
N LEU A 253 7.22 -0.33 -2.44
CA LEU A 253 7.35 -1.51 -1.59
C LEU A 253 8.82 -1.83 -1.33
N THR A 254 9.09 -2.69 -0.35
CA THR A 254 10.48 -2.95 0.07
C THR A 254 10.80 -4.42 0.18
N ILE A 255 9.97 -5.17 0.91
CA ILE A 255 10.33 -6.50 1.35
C ILE A 255 9.77 -7.51 0.36
N PRO A 256 10.61 -8.29 -0.33
CA PRO A 256 10.16 -9.29 -1.28
C PRO A 256 9.37 -10.38 -0.57
N SER A 257 8.40 -10.95 -1.28
CA SER A 257 7.73 -12.18 -0.88
C SER A 257 8.45 -13.40 -1.46
N ASN A 258 7.89 -14.59 -1.26
CA ASN A 258 8.42 -15.84 -1.80
C ASN A 258 7.48 -16.45 -2.84
N HIS A 259 6.75 -15.63 -3.59
CA HIS A 259 5.90 -16.07 -4.70
C HIS A 259 5.69 -14.98 -5.75
N GLY A 260 5.17 -15.36 -6.91
CA GLY A 260 4.72 -14.46 -7.98
C GLY A 260 3.43 -13.72 -7.64
N ILE A 261 3.16 -12.63 -8.37
CA ILE A 261 1.94 -11.83 -8.22
C ILE A 261 0.71 -12.66 -8.62
N LEU A 262 0.68 -13.19 -9.85
CA LEU A 262 -0.48 -13.93 -10.38
C LEU A 262 -0.87 -15.16 -9.56
N SER A 263 0.08 -15.74 -8.83
CA SER A 263 -0.14 -16.87 -7.93
C SER A 263 -1.05 -16.51 -6.75
N THR A 264 -1.19 -15.23 -6.41
CA THR A 264 -1.99 -14.74 -5.28
C THR A 264 -3.09 -13.76 -5.67
N ILE A 265 -3.46 -13.69 -6.94
CA ILE A 265 -4.60 -12.87 -7.37
C ILE A 265 -5.81 -13.79 -7.59
N PRO A 266 -6.86 -13.72 -6.75
CA PRO A 266 -8.08 -14.48 -6.97
C PRO A 266 -8.87 -13.95 -8.17
N ASP A 267 -9.70 -14.80 -8.77
CA ASP A 267 -10.59 -14.40 -9.87
C ASP A 267 -11.58 -13.31 -9.44
N SER A 268 -12.04 -13.33 -8.19
CA SER A 268 -12.91 -12.28 -7.63
C SER A 268 -12.26 -10.90 -7.70
N LEU A 269 -10.98 -10.78 -7.35
CA LEU A 269 -10.23 -9.52 -7.48
C LEU A 269 -10.08 -9.12 -8.95
N LYS A 270 -9.75 -10.07 -9.86
CA LYS A 270 -9.59 -9.77 -11.30
C LYS A 270 -10.89 -9.28 -11.97
N LYS A 271 -12.06 -9.65 -11.44
CA LYS A 271 -13.34 -9.11 -11.93
C LYS A 271 -13.41 -7.60 -11.72
N TYR A 272 -12.88 -7.08 -10.62
CA TYR A 272 -12.88 -5.64 -10.33
C TYR A 272 -11.65 -4.92 -10.87
N ILE A 273 -10.47 -5.55 -10.74
CA ILE A 273 -9.18 -5.01 -11.16
C ILE A 273 -8.57 -5.98 -12.19
N PRO A 274 -9.02 -5.93 -13.46
CA PRO A 274 -8.46 -6.76 -14.52
C PRO A 274 -6.96 -6.48 -14.77
N THR A 275 -6.31 -7.43 -15.44
CA THR A 275 -4.90 -7.35 -15.81
C THR A 275 -4.63 -8.21 -17.04
N ASP A 276 -3.63 -7.85 -17.84
CA ASP A 276 -3.18 -8.69 -18.95
C ASP A 276 -2.10 -9.67 -18.46
N ALA A 277 -2.51 -10.92 -18.24
CA ALA A 277 -1.64 -11.97 -17.77
C ALA A 277 -0.47 -12.28 -18.73
N ASN A 278 -0.56 -11.93 -20.02
CA ASN A 278 0.50 -12.18 -21.01
C ASN A 278 1.68 -11.22 -20.85
N LEU A 279 1.50 -10.10 -20.16
CA LEU A 279 2.55 -9.12 -19.91
C LEU A 279 3.40 -9.46 -18.67
N PHE A 280 2.98 -10.45 -17.87
CA PHE A 280 3.74 -10.90 -16.71
C PHE A 280 4.91 -11.80 -17.16
N GLN A 281 6.11 -11.46 -16.70
CA GLN A 281 7.32 -12.23 -16.95
C GLN A 281 7.90 -12.70 -15.62
N GLN A 282 8.42 -13.93 -15.57
CA GLN A 282 8.97 -14.53 -14.34
C GLN A 282 10.02 -13.64 -13.64
N ASN A 283 10.86 -12.96 -14.41
CA ASN A 283 11.90 -12.07 -13.88
C ASN A 283 11.37 -10.73 -13.35
N THR A 284 10.13 -10.36 -13.66
CA THR A 284 9.52 -9.05 -13.31
C THR A 284 8.22 -9.17 -12.51
N GLU A 285 7.69 -10.37 -12.29
CA GLU A 285 6.44 -10.62 -11.55
C GLU A 285 6.63 -11.11 -10.09
N LEU A 286 7.85 -11.09 -9.55
CA LEU A 286 8.07 -11.41 -8.13
C LEU A 286 7.25 -10.46 -7.25
N GLN A 287 6.42 -11.01 -6.37
CA GLN A 287 5.55 -10.20 -5.53
C GLN A 287 6.29 -9.65 -4.32
N PHE A 288 5.90 -8.45 -3.91
CA PHE A 288 6.41 -7.79 -2.72
C PHE A 288 5.36 -7.71 -1.64
N THR A 289 5.80 -7.78 -0.39
CA THR A 289 4.89 -7.72 0.76
C THR A 289 4.47 -6.28 1.04
N THR A 290 3.26 -6.09 1.57
CA THR A 290 2.75 -4.80 2.08
C THR A 290 3.15 -4.58 3.54
N GLY A 291 4.35 -5.02 3.88
CA GLY A 291 4.97 -4.83 5.20
C GLY A 291 5.32 -3.37 5.41
N ILE A 292 6.13 -2.85 4.49
CA ILE A 292 6.50 -1.46 4.39
C ILE A 292 5.92 -0.93 3.09
N ILE A 293 5.21 0.19 3.17
CA ILE A 293 4.68 0.88 2.00
C ILE A 293 5.00 2.36 2.19
N PHE A 294 5.76 2.94 1.27
CA PHE A 294 5.92 4.39 1.16
C PHE A 294 4.88 4.89 0.18
N ILE A 295 4.14 5.93 0.55
CA ILE A 295 3.04 6.44 -0.27
C ILE A 295 3.05 7.95 -0.21
N VAL A 296 3.10 8.57 -1.38
CA VAL A 296 2.95 10.01 -1.54
C VAL A 296 1.61 10.33 -2.16
N ARG A 297 0.94 11.38 -1.67
CA ARG A 297 -0.34 11.90 -2.16
C ARG A 297 -0.17 12.70 -3.47
N THR A 298 0.46 12.11 -4.48
CA THR A 298 0.49 12.68 -5.83
C THR A 298 -0.80 12.36 -6.57
N GLN A 299 -1.13 13.15 -7.59
CA GLN A 299 -2.31 12.88 -8.43
C GLN A 299 -2.31 11.45 -8.98
N ASN A 300 -1.17 11.02 -9.54
CA ASN A 300 -0.98 9.66 -10.05
C ASN A 300 -1.22 8.60 -8.96
N THR A 301 -0.66 8.79 -7.76
CA THR A 301 -0.85 7.83 -6.67
C THR A 301 -2.30 7.73 -6.21
N ILE A 302 -3.01 8.86 -6.13
CA ILE A 302 -4.40 8.86 -5.68
C ILE A 302 -5.31 8.28 -6.75
N GLN A 303 -5.29 8.85 -7.95
CA GLN A 303 -6.22 8.48 -9.03
C GLN A 303 -5.96 7.07 -9.55
N ASN A 304 -4.70 6.70 -9.76
CA ASN A 304 -4.39 5.42 -10.39
C ASN A 304 -4.26 4.28 -9.39
N MET A 305 -3.96 4.52 -8.10
CA MET A 305 -3.75 3.46 -7.12
C MET A 305 -4.73 3.51 -5.94
N MET A 306 -4.68 4.58 -5.13
CA MET A 306 -5.38 4.60 -3.85
C MET A 306 -6.91 4.66 -3.98
N SER A 307 -7.44 5.30 -5.03
CA SER A 307 -8.88 5.31 -5.31
C SER A 307 -9.41 3.88 -5.49
N TRP A 308 -8.78 3.08 -6.34
CA TRP A 308 -9.17 1.68 -6.56
C TRP A 308 -8.90 0.79 -5.35
N ALA A 309 -7.78 1.02 -4.66
CA ALA A 309 -7.48 0.28 -3.44
C ALA A 309 -8.54 0.53 -2.35
N LEU A 310 -9.00 1.77 -2.22
CA LEU A 310 -10.04 2.16 -1.27
C LEU A 310 -11.42 1.59 -1.66
N LEU A 311 -11.82 1.70 -2.94
CA LEU A 311 -13.07 1.10 -3.41
C LEU A 311 -13.08 -0.41 -3.17
N CYS A 312 -11.99 -1.09 -3.51
CA CYS A 312 -11.86 -2.52 -3.28
C CYS A 312 -11.93 -2.87 -1.79
N ALA A 313 -11.25 -2.12 -0.92
CA ALA A 313 -11.34 -2.30 0.54
C ALA A 313 -12.78 -2.17 1.08
N LEU A 314 -13.60 -1.33 0.45
CA LEU A 314 -14.99 -1.09 0.81
C LEU A 314 -15.98 -2.05 0.14
N THR A 315 -15.54 -2.88 -0.80
CA THR A 315 -16.36 -3.88 -1.50
C THR A 315 -15.92 -5.29 -1.11
N LYS A 316 -16.76 -6.00 -0.37
CA LYS A 316 -16.44 -7.32 0.20
C LYS A 316 -15.87 -8.28 -0.84
N ASP A 317 -16.52 -8.39 -1.99
CA ASP A 317 -16.16 -9.36 -3.03
C ASP A 317 -14.85 -9.00 -3.75
N CYS A 318 -14.41 -7.74 -3.68
CA CYS A 318 -13.15 -7.30 -4.27
C CYS A 318 -11.96 -7.58 -3.34
N ILE A 319 -12.05 -7.19 -2.06
CA ILE A 319 -10.99 -7.40 -1.07
C ILE A 319 -11.10 -8.76 -0.35
N GLU A 320 -11.93 -9.67 -0.85
CA GLU A 320 -12.17 -10.94 -0.19
C GLU A 320 -10.84 -11.71 -0.04
N PRO A 321 -10.50 -12.18 1.16
CA PRO A 321 -9.27 -12.91 1.35
C PRO A 321 -9.30 -14.18 0.53
N ILE A 322 -8.21 -14.47 -0.18
CA ILE A 322 -7.99 -15.82 -0.69
C ILE A 322 -8.09 -16.76 0.50
N GLN A 323 -8.95 -17.76 0.41
CA GLN A 323 -9.01 -18.81 1.40
C GLN A 323 -7.62 -19.43 1.52
N VAL A 324 -6.92 -19.14 2.62
CA VAL A 324 -5.61 -19.72 2.92
C VAL A 324 -5.88 -21.21 3.13
N LYS A 325 -5.50 -22.04 2.15
CA LYS A 325 -5.40 -23.49 2.39
C LYS A 325 -4.53 -23.66 3.63
N ASN A 326 -5.00 -24.43 4.62
CA ASN A 326 -4.66 -24.36 6.04
C ASN A 326 -3.16 -24.29 6.44
N GLU A 327 -2.21 -24.45 5.51
CA GLU A 327 -0.79 -24.23 5.73
C GLU A 327 -0.14 -23.39 4.62
N CYS A 328 0.51 -22.32 5.06
CA CYS A 328 1.34 -21.45 4.25
C CYS A 328 2.60 -22.20 3.79
N SER A 329 2.71 -22.48 2.50
CA SER A 329 3.82 -23.22 1.88
C SER A 329 4.38 -22.45 0.69
N TYR A 330 5.64 -22.71 0.34
CA TYR A 330 6.32 -22.07 -0.79
C TYR A 330 7.03 -23.12 -1.63
N ASP A 331 6.89 -23.02 -2.94
CA ASP A 331 7.68 -23.79 -3.90
C ASP A 331 8.83 -22.92 -4.39
N PHE A 332 10.03 -23.16 -3.89
CA PHE A 332 11.19 -22.40 -4.33
C PHE A 332 11.77 -22.89 -5.67
N GLY A 333 11.31 -24.02 -6.19
CA GLY A 333 11.62 -24.46 -7.54
C GLY A 333 10.77 -23.74 -8.57
N ASN A 334 9.58 -23.31 -8.16
CA ASN A 334 8.67 -22.50 -8.95
C ASN A 334 7.90 -21.50 -8.07
N LEU A 335 8.49 -20.32 -7.86
CA LEU A 335 7.87 -19.22 -7.10
C LEU A 335 6.53 -18.77 -7.71
N PHE A 336 6.28 -19.06 -8.98
CA PHE A 336 5.12 -18.60 -9.73
C PHE A 336 3.98 -19.64 -9.71
N SER A 337 4.16 -20.75 -8.97
CA SER A 337 3.14 -21.78 -8.75
C SER A 337 1.91 -21.26 -8.01
N LYS A 338 0.71 -21.64 -8.47
CA LYS A 338 -0.57 -21.31 -7.80
C LYS A 338 -0.86 -22.18 -6.56
N ASN A 339 -0.07 -23.23 -6.33
CA ASN A 339 -0.39 -24.25 -5.32
C ASN A 339 0.30 -24.04 -3.97
N PHE A 340 1.36 -23.22 -3.91
CA PHE A 340 2.19 -23.01 -2.73
C PHE A 340 2.35 -21.51 -2.46
N VAL A 341 1.27 -20.90 -1.97
CA VAL A 341 1.18 -19.45 -1.78
C VAL A 341 0.68 -19.05 -0.39
N CYS A 342 1.11 -17.87 0.04
CA CYS A 342 0.69 -17.22 1.28
C CYS A 342 0.00 -15.90 0.98
N PRO A 343 -1.25 -15.93 0.51
CA PRO A 343 -1.92 -14.73 0.07
C PRO A 343 -2.33 -13.84 1.24
N ALA A 344 -2.12 -12.54 1.07
CA ALA A 344 -2.76 -11.48 1.86
C ALA A 344 -3.53 -10.60 0.88
N ALA A 345 -4.81 -10.32 1.16
CA ALA A 345 -5.70 -9.68 0.19
C ALA A 345 -5.20 -8.29 -0.25
N ASP A 346 -4.77 -7.48 0.71
CA ASP A 346 -4.19 -6.16 0.45
C ASP A 346 -2.87 -6.23 -0.32
N GLN A 347 -2.07 -7.29 -0.08
CA GLN A 347 -0.84 -7.53 -0.82
C GLN A 347 -1.14 -7.84 -2.29
N GLY A 348 -2.06 -8.77 -2.57
CA GLY A 348 -2.50 -9.08 -3.92
C GLY A 348 -2.98 -7.83 -4.65
N LEU A 349 -3.95 -7.12 -4.07
CA LEU A 349 -4.54 -5.90 -4.62
C LEU A 349 -3.50 -4.81 -4.92
N LEU A 350 -2.65 -4.44 -3.95
CA LEU A 350 -1.69 -3.35 -4.16
C LEU A 350 -0.62 -3.74 -5.18
N THR A 351 -0.13 -4.99 -5.16
CA THR A 351 0.85 -5.42 -6.17
C THR A 351 0.26 -5.50 -7.55
N LEU A 352 -1.00 -5.91 -7.69
CA LEU A 352 -1.70 -5.93 -8.98
C LEU A 352 -1.87 -4.53 -9.56
N LEU A 353 -2.37 -3.59 -8.76
CA LEU A 353 -2.50 -2.18 -9.14
C LEU A 353 -1.15 -1.60 -9.55
N LEU A 354 -0.13 -1.74 -8.70
CA LEU A 354 1.21 -1.24 -8.97
C LEU A 354 1.80 -1.86 -10.25
N HIS A 355 1.62 -3.15 -10.48
CA HIS A 355 2.15 -3.82 -11.66
C HIS A 355 1.45 -3.36 -12.94
N ASN A 356 0.12 -3.24 -12.92
CA ASN A 356 -0.67 -2.68 -14.03
C ASN A 356 -0.25 -1.26 -14.40
N ALA A 357 0.03 -0.41 -13.41
CA ALA A 357 0.40 1.00 -13.64
C ALA A 357 1.89 1.23 -13.91
N ASN A 358 2.74 0.20 -13.80
CA ASN A 358 4.19 0.35 -13.90
C ASN A 358 4.82 -0.65 -14.87
N ASN A 359 4.19 -0.85 -16.03
CA ASN A 359 4.69 -1.66 -17.15
C ASN A 359 5.01 -3.10 -16.79
N TYR A 360 4.22 -3.70 -15.90
CA TYR A 360 4.38 -5.11 -15.52
C TYR A 360 5.79 -5.45 -15.03
N ASP A 361 6.34 -4.54 -14.22
CA ASP A 361 7.66 -4.72 -13.65
C ASP A 361 7.79 -4.24 -12.20
N TYR A 362 7.97 -5.19 -11.26
CA TYR A 362 8.13 -4.86 -9.84
C TYR A 362 9.26 -3.89 -9.55
N ARG A 363 10.29 -3.90 -10.40
CA ARG A 363 11.50 -3.09 -10.25
C ARG A 363 11.20 -1.58 -10.28
N ASN A 364 10.01 -1.20 -10.78
CA ASN A 364 9.55 0.18 -10.92
C ASN A 364 8.83 0.69 -9.66
N TYR A 365 8.43 -0.18 -8.73
CA TYR A 365 7.71 0.22 -7.52
C TYR A 365 8.29 -0.40 -6.24
N ILE A 366 9.56 -0.79 -6.27
CA ILE A 366 10.29 -1.24 -5.08
C ILE A 366 11.44 -0.29 -4.75
N THR A 367 11.92 -0.30 -3.51
CA THR A 367 13.08 0.52 -3.12
C THR A 367 14.43 -0.03 -3.60
N ASP A 368 14.51 -1.31 -3.98
CA ASP A 368 15.79 -2.02 -4.26
C ASP A 368 16.80 -1.93 -3.10
N ILE A 369 16.31 -1.80 -1.86
CA ILE A 369 17.12 -1.67 -0.64
C ILE A 369 16.48 -2.57 0.41
N PHE A 370 17.18 -3.63 0.83
CA PHE A 370 16.60 -4.71 1.64
C PHE A 370 17.16 -4.81 3.06
N ASN A 371 18.08 -3.92 3.42
CA ASN A 371 18.88 -4.04 4.64
C ASN A 371 18.28 -3.32 5.85
N TYR A 372 17.25 -2.48 5.69
CA TYR A 372 16.77 -1.61 6.78
C TYR A 372 15.57 -2.11 7.60
N ALA A 373 14.89 -3.15 7.14
CA ALA A 373 13.88 -3.80 7.94
C ALA A 373 13.73 -5.27 7.57
N LYS A 374 13.25 -6.06 8.54
CA LYS A 374 12.88 -7.46 8.32
C LYS A 374 11.66 -7.86 9.12
N TYR A 375 10.96 -8.89 8.66
CA TYR A 375 9.96 -9.55 9.48
C TYR A 375 10.61 -10.25 10.67
N GLY A 376 9.94 -10.19 11.83
CA GLY A 376 10.45 -10.83 13.04
C GLY A 376 9.37 -11.45 13.91
N ASN A 377 9.55 -12.71 14.28
CA ASN A 377 8.62 -13.46 15.12
C ASN A 377 8.81 -13.21 16.63
N LYS A 378 9.89 -12.50 17.03
CA LYS A 378 10.16 -12.16 18.44
C LYS A 378 8.99 -11.35 19.03
N GLN A 379 8.58 -11.69 20.25
CA GLN A 379 7.45 -11.12 20.97
C GLN A 379 7.88 -10.38 22.25
N LEU A 380 7.58 -9.08 22.37
CA LEU A 380 8.06 -8.28 23.51
C LEU A 380 7.16 -8.52 24.71
N LYS A 381 7.55 -9.46 25.58
CA LYS A 381 6.77 -9.84 26.76
C LYS A 381 6.61 -8.67 27.76
N LYS A 382 7.67 -7.87 27.98
CA LYS A 382 7.69 -6.75 28.94
C LYS A 382 7.77 -5.40 28.23
N TRP A 383 6.63 -4.73 28.07
CA TRP A 383 6.52 -3.39 27.46
C TRP A 383 7.18 -2.27 28.29
N LYS A 384 7.49 -2.49 29.58
CA LYS A 384 8.27 -1.55 30.40
C LYS A 384 9.59 -1.14 29.72
N LYS A 385 10.17 -2.00 28.87
CA LYS A 385 11.39 -1.71 28.09
C LYS A 385 11.23 -0.59 27.04
N LEU A 386 10.01 -0.17 26.72
CA LEU A 386 9.74 0.96 25.83
C LEU A 386 9.80 2.32 26.57
N ARG A 387 9.72 2.31 27.90
CA ARG A 387 9.65 3.52 28.75
C ARG A 387 10.98 4.23 28.98
N LYS A 388 12.13 3.69 28.57
CA LYS A 388 13.42 4.41 28.70
C LYS A 388 13.55 5.45 27.61
N GLY A 389 12.88 6.59 27.80
CA GLY A 389 13.16 7.89 27.21
C GLY A 389 13.41 8.79 28.39
#